data_AF-A0AAP2UKE8-F1
#
_entry.id   AF-A0AAP2UKE8-F1
#
_cell.length_a   1.000
_cell.length_b   1.000
_cell.length_c   1.000
_cell.angle_alpha   90.00
_cell.angle_beta   90.00
_cell.angle_gamma   90.00
#
_symmetry.space_group_name_H-M   'P 1'
#
loop_
_entity.id
_entity.type
_entity.pdbx_description
1 polymer ?
#
loop_
_entity_poly.entity_id
_entity_poly.type
_entity_poly.pdbx_seq_one_letter_code
_entity_poly.pdbx_strand_id
1 'polypeptide(L)'
;MYLDKLMKTDKQTPESFWANTSGNDIIYRYVKEASSKMREEFDILASGGVIEKTIKDNITYRELDQVNNIYSFLLFTGYLKAVQCTDQEKGIYQLMIPNKEINRIYTMIFREWFEQQVMQNSIKFAEALMVEDVKAANKVLNDVLFQSISYFDYNERFYHGVLIGMLNDYQVVSNQESGEGRFDLAVLPAYAKERGLLFEVKVVKNMEHMEIAAEQACRQIKDRKYLEGLYKKGYTDIVAYGIVFCKKSCLIVKAE
;
A
#
# COMPACT_ATOMS: atom_id res chain seq x y z
N MET A 1 28.53 23.54 13.06
CA MET A 1 27.89 22.94 11.87
C MET A 1 26.37 23.11 11.80
N TYR A 2 25.57 22.75 12.83
CA TYR A 2 24.10 23.02 12.85
C TYR A 2 23.77 24.50 13.10
N LEU A 3 24.40 25.09 14.13
CA LEU A 3 24.25 26.52 14.43
C LEU A 3 24.70 27.40 13.26
N ASP A 4 25.78 27.03 12.55
CA ASP A 4 26.29 27.78 11.40
C ASP A 4 25.36 27.76 10.18
N LYS A 5 24.50 26.74 10.05
CA LYS A 5 23.59 26.58 8.91
C LYS A 5 22.24 27.25 9.17
N LEU A 6 21.73 27.16 10.40
CA LEU A 6 20.54 27.88 10.87
C LEU A 6 20.73 29.40 10.86
N MET A 7 21.93 29.89 11.18
CA MET A 7 22.21 31.33 11.12
C MET A 7 22.35 31.89 9.68
N LYS A 8 22.30 31.03 8.65
CA LYS A 8 22.50 31.41 7.24
C LYS A 8 21.28 31.20 6.33
N THR A 9 20.13 30.81 6.88
CA THR A 9 18.92 30.58 6.08
C THR A 9 17.67 31.11 6.80
N ASP A 10 16.82 31.87 6.08
CA ASP A 10 15.54 32.43 6.58
C ASP A 10 14.46 31.36 6.87
N LYS A 11 14.82 30.07 6.90
CA LYS A 11 13.88 28.98 7.17
C LYS A 11 13.76 28.75 8.69
N GLN A 12 12.65 29.18 9.27
CA GLN A 12 12.28 28.96 10.67
C GLN A 12 11.77 27.54 10.98
N THR A 13 11.93 26.57 10.08
CA THR A 13 11.52 25.17 10.31
C THR A 13 12.75 24.27 10.48
N PRO A 14 12.85 23.47 11.56
CA PRO A 14 13.96 22.51 11.73
C PRO A 14 14.04 21.54 10.54
N GLU A 15 15.25 21.35 10.00
CA GLU A 15 15.53 20.32 8.99
C GLU A 15 15.64 18.93 9.64
N SER A 16 15.18 17.88 8.94
CA SER A 16 15.29 16.49 9.41
C SER A 16 16.76 16.05 9.40
N PHE A 17 17.24 15.58 10.55
CA PHE A 17 18.63 15.14 10.73
C PHE A 17 18.80 13.65 10.35
N TRP A 18 17.74 12.87 10.43
CA TRP A 18 17.75 11.42 10.19
C TRP A 18 17.33 11.00 8.78
N ALA A 19 16.83 11.92 7.97
CA ALA A 19 16.31 11.60 6.63
C ALA A 19 17.34 10.96 5.68
N ASN A 20 18.65 11.01 5.97
CA ASN A 20 19.71 10.56 5.06
C ASN A 20 20.93 9.93 5.78
N THR A 21 20.75 9.15 6.84
CA THR A 21 21.86 8.42 7.50
C THR A 21 21.82 6.93 7.16
N SER A 22 22.99 6.29 7.11
CA SER A 22 23.17 4.83 6.92
C SER A 22 22.49 3.98 8.00
N GLY A 23 21.94 4.60 9.06
CA GLY A 23 21.15 3.93 10.07
C GLY A 23 19.74 3.55 9.61
N ASN A 24 19.21 4.09 8.50
CA ASN A 24 17.84 3.80 8.05
C ASN A 24 17.72 2.41 7.40
N ASP A 25 18.84 1.80 7.01
CA ASP A 25 18.88 0.46 6.41
C ASP A 25 18.30 -0.62 7.33
N ILE A 26 18.36 -0.42 8.66
CA ILE A 26 17.75 -1.35 9.61
C ILE A 26 16.23 -1.33 9.53
N ILE A 27 15.61 -0.17 9.31
CA ILE A 27 14.16 -0.06 9.15
C ILE A 27 13.77 -0.67 7.81
N TYR A 28 14.58 -0.44 6.77
CA TYR A 28 14.37 -1.09 5.47
C TYR A 28 14.39 -2.61 5.60
N ARG A 29 15.37 -3.15 6.32
CA ARG A 29 15.45 -4.58 6.63
C ARG A 29 14.27 -5.06 7.48
N TYR A 30 13.91 -4.31 8.52
CA TYR A 30 12.73 -4.61 9.37
C TYR A 30 11.47 -4.76 8.52
N VAL A 31 11.21 -3.80 7.62
CA VAL A 31 10.03 -3.81 6.75
C VAL A 31 10.11 -4.93 5.71
N LYS A 32 11.27 -5.15 5.10
CA LYS A 32 11.45 -6.16 4.03
C LYS A 32 11.38 -7.59 4.55
N GLU A 33 11.93 -7.86 5.72
CA GLU A 33 11.97 -9.19 6.36
C GLU A 33 10.81 -9.39 7.36
N ALA A 34 9.87 -8.44 7.44
CA ALA A 34 8.73 -8.51 8.35
C ALA A 34 7.83 -9.71 8.04
N SER A 35 7.75 -10.62 9.03
CA SER A 35 6.67 -11.60 9.14
C SER A 35 5.31 -10.90 9.33
N SER A 36 4.21 -11.63 9.12
CA SER A 36 2.85 -11.10 9.33
C SER A 36 2.67 -10.45 10.71
N LYS A 37 3.25 -11.06 11.76
CA LYS A 37 3.23 -10.52 13.12
C LYS A 37 3.98 -9.18 13.24
N MET A 38 5.14 -9.05 12.60
CA MET A 38 5.89 -7.80 12.61
C MET A 38 5.15 -6.67 11.86
N ARG A 39 4.36 -7.01 10.84
CA ARG A 39 3.52 -6.02 10.13
C ARG A 39 2.39 -5.48 11.02
N GLU A 40 1.75 -6.35 11.79
CA GLU A 40 0.75 -5.92 12.78
C GLU A 40 1.38 -5.03 13.86
N GLU A 41 2.58 -5.38 14.32
CA GLU A 41 3.32 -4.58 15.29
C GLU A 41 3.75 -3.23 14.71
N PHE A 42 4.13 -3.18 13.43
CA PHE A 42 4.38 -1.94 12.70
C PHE A 42 3.11 -1.09 12.61
N ASP A 43 1.95 -1.69 12.29
CA ASP A 43 0.65 -0.98 12.24
C ASP A 43 0.34 -0.27 13.57
N ILE A 44 0.58 -0.97 14.69
CA ILE A 44 0.41 -0.42 16.04
C ILE A 44 1.38 0.76 16.26
N LEU A 45 2.66 0.56 15.95
CA LEU A 45 3.70 1.58 16.14
C LEU A 45 3.47 2.83 15.28
N ALA A 46 3.14 2.66 14.00
CA ALA A 46 2.90 3.75 13.05
C ALA A 46 1.68 4.59 13.45
N SER A 47 0.69 3.96 14.09
CA SER A 47 -0.51 4.63 14.63
C SER A 47 -0.27 5.31 15.99
N GLY A 48 0.97 5.27 16.51
CA GLY A 48 1.34 5.87 17.80
C GLY A 48 1.10 4.98 19.02
N GLY A 49 0.77 3.71 18.81
CA GLY A 49 0.60 2.71 19.86
C GLY A 49 1.91 2.20 20.46
N VAL A 50 1.77 1.22 21.36
CA VAL A 50 2.89 0.55 22.04
C VAL A 50 2.88 -0.94 21.74
N ILE A 51 4.06 -1.56 21.65
CA ILE A 51 4.23 -3.01 21.54
C ILE A 51 5.05 -3.52 22.72
N GLU A 52 4.83 -4.75 23.15
CA GLU A 52 5.60 -5.37 24.23
C GLU A 52 6.67 -6.32 23.67
N LYS A 53 7.92 -6.10 24.07
CA LYS A 53 9.08 -6.85 23.57
C LYS A 53 10.11 -7.11 24.66
N THR A 54 10.72 -8.29 24.58
CA THR A 54 11.94 -8.60 25.33
C THR A 54 13.12 -7.84 24.72
N ILE A 55 13.82 -7.08 25.55
CA ILE A 55 15.05 -6.37 25.19
C ILE A 55 16.24 -7.14 25.74
N LYS A 56 17.26 -7.33 24.89
CA LYS A 56 18.54 -7.92 25.29
C LYS A 56 19.54 -6.80 25.51
N ASP A 57 20.12 -6.75 26.72
CA ASP A 57 21.08 -5.72 27.10
C ASP A 57 22.42 -5.84 26.36
N ASN A 58 22.79 -7.06 25.96
CA ASN A 58 24.01 -7.35 25.22
C ASN A 58 23.67 -8.00 23.88
N ILE A 59 23.83 -7.26 22.78
CA ILE A 59 23.74 -7.80 21.42
C ILE A 59 25.15 -7.76 20.82
N THR A 60 25.69 -8.90 20.43
CA THR A 60 26.94 -8.91 19.67
C THR A 60 26.68 -8.54 18.20
N TYR A 61 27.70 -8.05 17.48
CA TYR A 61 27.55 -7.67 16.06
C TYR A 61 27.04 -8.84 15.19
N ARG A 62 27.36 -10.09 15.55
CA ARG A 62 26.87 -11.32 14.87
C ARG A 62 25.38 -11.62 15.12
N GLU A 63 24.84 -11.10 16.21
CA GLU A 63 23.44 -11.31 16.61
C GLU A 63 22.51 -10.20 16.08
N LEU A 64 23.07 -9.11 15.54
CA LEU A 64 22.30 -8.03 14.90
C LEU A 64 21.50 -8.52 13.68
N ASP A 65 21.98 -9.56 13.01
CA ASP A 65 21.32 -10.13 11.84
C ASP A 65 20.12 -11.03 12.20
N GLN A 66 19.88 -11.30 13.47
CA GLN A 66 18.72 -12.07 13.89
C GLN A 66 17.50 -11.17 14.05
N VAL A 67 16.44 -11.48 13.31
CA VAL A 67 15.13 -10.81 13.37
C VAL A 67 14.63 -10.61 14.81
N ASN A 68 14.89 -11.57 15.70
CA ASN A 68 14.48 -11.49 17.10
C ASN A 68 15.16 -10.37 17.90
N ASN A 69 16.30 -9.87 17.46
CA ASN A 69 17.07 -8.81 18.14
C ASN A 69 16.81 -7.42 17.55
N ILE A 70 15.96 -7.32 16.52
CA ILE A 70 15.69 -6.06 15.82
C ILE A 70 15.10 -5.00 16.77
N TYR A 71 14.23 -5.40 17.69
CA TYR A 71 13.61 -4.47 18.65
C TYR A 71 14.60 -3.87 19.64
N SER A 72 15.55 -4.66 20.12
CA SER A 72 16.65 -4.18 20.97
C SER A 72 17.53 -3.19 20.21
N PHE A 73 17.85 -3.48 18.94
CA PHE A 73 18.62 -2.54 18.12
C PHE A 73 17.86 -1.25 17.82
N LEU A 74 16.59 -1.33 17.43
CA LEU A 74 15.72 -0.17 17.19
C LEU A 74 15.60 0.70 18.45
N LEU A 75 15.57 0.09 19.64
CA LEU A 75 15.61 0.82 20.91
C LEU A 75 16.95 1.54 21.13
N PHE A 76 18.09 0.82 21.02
CA PHE A 76 19.41 1.40 21.29
C PHE A 76 19.85 2.46 20.27
N THR A 77 19.33 2.39 19.04
CA THR A 77 19.57 3.38 17.99
C THR A 77 18.58 4.53 18.00
N GLY A 78 17.59 4.51 18.90
CA GLY A 78 16.62 5.59 19.07
C GLY A 78 15.49 5.60 18.03
N TYR A 79 15.28 4.52 17.29
CA TYR A 79 14.10 4.32 16.44
C TYR A 79 12.85 3.92 17.23
N LEU A 80 13.05 3.35 18.41
CA LEU A 80 12.02 3.12 19.42
C LEU A 80 12.47 3.74 20.74
N LYS A 81 11.50 4.04 21.61
CA LYS A 81 11.74 4.36 23.02
C LYS A 81 10.97 3.39 23.91
N ALA A 82 11.57 3.03 25.04
CA ALA A 82 10.87 2.33 26.11
C ALA A 82 9.99 3.33 26.87
N VAL A 83 8.73 2.98 27.09
CA VAL A 83 7.79 3.80 27.89
C VAL A 83 7.53 3.20 29.26
N GLN A 84 7.62 1.88 29.39
CA GLN A 84 7.38 1.16 30.63
C GLN A 84 8.16 -0.17 30.62
N CYS A 85 8.70 -0.55 31.78
CA CYS A 85 9.16 -1.92 32.02
C CYS A 85 7.99 -2.72 32.63
N THR A 86 7.63 -3.84 32.00
CA THR A 86 6.50 -4.67 32.44
C THR A 86 6.96 -5.92 33.18
N ASP A 87 8.15 -6.44 32.88
CA ASP A 87 8.79 -7.52 33.63
C ASP A 87 10.30 -7.30 33.63
N GLN A 88 10.85 -6.87 34.77
CA GLN A 88 12.27 -6.54 34.89
C GLN A 88 13.16 -7.79 34.89
N GLU A 89 12.69 -8.92 35.43
CA GLU A 89 13.47 -10.17 35.46
C GLU A 89 13.61 -10.76 34.06
N LYS A 90 12.57 -10.64 33.23
CA LYS A 90 12.58 -11.13 31.84
C LYS A 90 13.01 -10.06 30.82
N GLY A 91 13.34 -8.84 31.26
CA GLY A 91 13.73 -7.74 30.38
C GLY A 91 12.63 -7.34 29.38
N ILE A 92 11.37 -7.33 29.79
CA ILE A 92 10.22 -7.01 28.93
C ILE A 92 9.85 -5.54 29.09
N TYR A 93 9.74 -4.86 27.95
CA TYR A 93 9.44 -3.43 27.87
C TYR A 93 8.33 -3.15 26.86
N GLN A 94 7.54 -2.13 27.16
CA GLN A 94 6.67 -1.49 26.19
C GLN A 94 7.46 -0.47 25.38
N LEU A 95 7.41 -0.61 24.06
CA LEU A 95 8.14 0.22 23.10
C LEU A 95 7.17 1.02 22.24
N MET A 96 7.55 2.25 21.89
CA MET A 96 6.83 3.06 20.90
C MET A 96 7.79 3.87 20.02
N ILE A 97 7.28 4.42 18.91
CA ILE A 97 8.01 5.39 18.10
C ILE A 97 8.20 6.70 18.90
N PRO A 98 9.42 7.24 19.02
CA PRO A 98 9.70 8.32 19.97
C PRO A 98 9.15 9.68 19.56
N ASN A 99 9.11 9.97 18.26
CA ASN A 99 8.74 11.28 17.73
C ASN A 99 8.22 11.18 16.28
N LYS A 100 7.73 12.31 15.75
CA LYS A 100 7.17 12.42 14.39
C LYS A 100 8.19 12.21 13.27
N GLU A 101 9.47 12.52 13.50
CA GLU A 101 10.52 12.34 12.48
C GLU A 101 10.75 10.86 12.21
N ILE A 102 10.91 10.05 13.26
CA ILE A 102 11.07 8.61 13.12
C ILE A 102 9.81 7.96 12.53
N ASN A 103 8.62 8.40 12.96
CA ASN A 103 7.37 7.91 12.39
C ASN A 103 7.29 8.16 10.87
N ARG A 104 7.75 9.32 10.39
CA ARG A 104 7.84 9.63 8.96
C ARG A 104 8.79 8.70 8.22
N ILE A 105 9.96 8.41 8.80
CA ILE A 105 10.94 7.48 8.19
C ILE A 105 10.34 6.08 8.04
N TYR A 106 9.70 5.56 9.11
CA TYR A 106 9.01 4.26 9.07
C TYR A 106 7.95 4.23 7.96
N THR A 107 7.10 5.24 7.92
CA THR A 107 6.00 5.33 6.96
C THR A 107 6.50 5.44 5.51
N MET A 108 7.56 6.22 5.29
CA MET A 108 8.18 6.40 3.97
C MET A 108 8.78 5.10 3.45
N ILE A 109 9.61 4.43 4.27
CA ILE A 109 10.23 3.15 3.93
C ILE A 109 9.16 2.09 3.64
N PHE A 110 8.12 2.04 4.46
CA PHE A 110 7.01 1.12 4.23
C PHE A 110 6.29 1.42 2.90
N ARG A 111 6.01 2.70 2.62
CA ARG A 111 5.37 3.09 1.36
C ARG A 111 6.20 2.64 0.15
N GLU A 112 7.50 2.92 0.15
CA GLU A 112 8.40 2.49 -0.93
C GLU A 112 8.40 0.97 -1.10
N TRP A 113 8.47 0.24 0.02
CA TRP A 113 8.41 -1.22 0.00
C TRP A 113 7.06 -1.74 -0.54
N PHE A 114 5.94 -1.11 -0.16
CA PHE A 114 4.61 -1.49 -0.64
C PHE A 114 4.44 -1.19 -2.12
N GLU A 115 4.93 -0.06 -2.61
CA GLU A 115 4.97 0.26 -4.04
C GLU A 115 5.78 -0.79 -4.82
N GLN A 116 6.89 -1.29 -4.26
CA GLN A 116 7.62 -2.41 -4.86
C GLN A 116 6.78 -3.70 -4.92
N GLN A 117 5.98 -4.00 -3.89
CA GLN A 117 5.08 -5.15 -3.93
C GLN A 117 3.98 -5.01 -4.99
N VAL A 118 3.43 -3.81 -5.16
CA VAL A 118 2.46 -3.50 -6.21
C VAL A 118 3.09 -3.73 -7.59
N MET A 119 4.28 -3.16 -7.84
CA MET A 119 4.99 -3.33 -9.12
C MET A 119 5.40 -4.79 -9.39
N GLN A 120 5.84 -5.54 -8.39
CA GLN A 120 6.23 -6.95 -8.55
C GLN A 120 5.05 -7.87 -8.96
N ASN A 121 3.82 -7.42 -8.72
CA ASN A 121 2.61 -8.17 -9.05
C ASN A 121 1.83 -7.57 -10.24
N SER A 122 2.37 -6.52 -10.90
CA SER A 122 1.68 -5.81 -12.00
C SER A 122 1.32 -6.74 -13.15
N ILE A 123 2.33 -7.41 -13.71
CA ILE A 123 2.19 -8.30 -14.88
C ILE A 123 1.19 -9.42 -14.59
N LYS A 124 1.34 -10.10 -13.45
CA LYS A 124 0.45 -11.21 -13.05
C LYS A 124 -1.00 -10.76 -12.93
N PHE A 125 -1.24 -9.57 -12.38
CA PHE A 125 -2.58 -9.02 -12.23
C PHE A 125 -3.20 -8.63 -13.57
N ALA A 126 -2.44 -7.91 -14.40
CA ALA A 126 -2.91 -7.47 -15.70
C ALA A 126 -3.19 -8.66 -16.64
N GLU A 127 -2.30 -9.66 -16.68
CA GLU A 127 -2.48 -10.88 -17.47
C GLU A 127 -3.74 -11.64 -17.06
N ALA A 128 -3.98 -11.81 -15.75
CA ALA A 128 -5.18 -12.46 -15.23
C ALA A 128 -6.47 -11.76 -15.70
N LEU A 129 -6.48 -10.41 -15.71
CA LEU A 129 -7.61 -9.63 -16.22
C LEU A 129 -7.76 -9.73 -17.75
N MET A 130 -6.66 -9.78 -18.50
CA MET A 130 -6.69 -9.91 -19.97
C MET A 130 -7.25 -11.25 -20.42
N VAL A 131 -6.94 -12.34 -19.71
CA VAL A 131 -7.46 -13.70 -19.99
C VAL A 131 -8.75 -14.03 -19.24
N GLU A 132 -9.32 -13.05 -18.53
CA GLU A 132 -10.60 -13.17 -17.81
C GLU A 132 -10.56 -14.18 -16.64
N ASP A 133 -9.38 -14.48 -16.10
CA ASP A 133 -9.21 -15.26 -14.87
C ASP A 133 -9.46 -14.36 -13.64
N VAL A 134 -10.74 -14.09 -13.40
CA VAL A 134 -11.22 -13.26 -12.29
C VAL A 134 -10.77 -13.82 -10.93
N LYS A 135 -10.64 -15.14 -10.81
CA LYS A 135 -10.21 -15.78 -9.56
C LYS A 135 -8.74 -15.48 -9.28
N ALA A 136 -7.87 -15.59 -10.28
CA ALA A 136 -6.47 -15.21 -10.16
C ALA A 136 -6.31 -13.71 -9.90
N ALA A 137 -7.06 -12.86 -10.61
CA ALA A 137 -7.02 -11.40 -10.40
C ALA A 137 -7.42 -11.02 -8.96
N ASN A 138 -8.51 -11.59 -8.44
CA ASN A 138 -8.93 -11.40 -7.05
C ASN A 138 -7.84 -11.83 -6.07
N LYS A 139 -7.24 -13.00 -6.28
CA LYS A 139 -6.18 -13.51 -5.40
C LYS A 139 -4.99 -12.57 -5.37
N VAL A 140 -4.46 -12.18 -6.53
CA VAL A 140 -3.28 -11.31 -6.63
C VAL A 140 -3.53 -9.97 -5.94
N LEU A 141 -4.66 -9.31 -6.22
CA LEU A 141 -4.94 -7.99 -5.63
C LEU A 141 -5.19 -8.08 -4.11
N ASN A 142 -5.89 -9.12 -3.63
CA ASN A 142 -6.05 -9.34 -2.19
C ASN A 142 -4.72 -9.64 -1.50
N ASP A 143 -3.85 -10.45 -2.11
CA ASP A 143 -2.52 -10.76 -1.55
C ASP A 143 -1.68 -9.48 -1.40
N VAL A 144 -1.72 -8.59 -2.40
CA VAL A 144 -1.05 -7.27 -2.34
C VAL A 144 -1.68 -6.38 -1.26
N LEU A 145 -3.01 -6.22 -1.25
CA LEU A 145 -3.69 -5.38 -0.26
C LEU A 145 -3.48 -5.85 1.18
N PHE A 146 -3.40 -7.17 1.40
CA PHE A 146 -3.12 -7.75 2.71
C PHE A 146 -1.75 -7.31 3.25
N GLN A 147 -0.78 -7.08 2.36
CA GLN A 147 0.52 -6.57 2.76
C GLN A 147 0.50 -5.11 3.22
N SER A 148 -0.53 -4.33 2.89
CA SER A 148 -0.62 -2.91 3.24
C SER A 148 -0.75 -2.69 4.75
N ILE A 149 -0.34 -1.50 5.21
CA ILE A 149 -0.47 -1.07 6.60
C ILE A 149 -1.76 -0.30 6.83
N SER A 150 -2.34 -0.46 8.02
CA SER A 150 -3.58 0.21 8.45
C SER A 150 -3.43 1.72 8.60
N TYR A 151 -2.20 2.24 8.52
CA TYR A 151 -1.90 3.67 8.46
C TYR A 151 -2.46 4.35 7.20
N PHE A 152 -2.59 3.60 6.09
CA PHE A 152 -3.18 4.19 4.88
C PHE A 152 -4.64 4.56 5.16
N ASP A 153 -5.00 5.81 4.83
CA ASP A 153 -6.40 6.17 4.70
C ASP A 153 -6.94 5.41 3.48
N TYR A 154 -7.63 4.29 3.74
CA TYR A 154 -8.27 3.40 2.76
C TYR A 154 -9.45 4.07 2.06
N ASN A 155 -9.22 5.26 1.55
CA ASN A 155 -10.12 6.02 0.72
C ASN A 155 -9.95 5.60 -0.75
N GLU A 156 -10.84 6.10 -1.59
CA GLU A 156 -10.85 5.79 -3.01
C GLU A 156 -9.53 6.13 -3.72
N ARG A 157 -8.89 7.25 -3.36
CA ARG A 157 -7.61 7.66 -3.99
C ARG A 157 -6.49 6.67 -3.74
N PHE A 158 -6.44 6.05 -2.55
CA PHE A 158 -5.47 5.00 -2.25
C PHE A 158 -5.66 3.81 -3.19
N TYR A 159 -6.88 3.30 -3.33
CA TYR A 159 -7.15 2.14 -4.19
C TYR A 159 -6.96 2.42 -5.67
N HIS A 160 -7.34 3.62 -6.14
CA HIS A 160 -7.02 4.08 -7.50
C HIS A 160 -5.51 4.09 -7.75
N GLY A 161 -4.72 4.60 -6.79
CA GLY A 161 -3.26 4.58 -6.87
C GLY A 161 -2.68 3.16 -6.94
N VAL A 162 -3.22 2.23 -6.14
CA VAL A 162 -2.85 0.81 -6.19
C VAL A 162 -3.15 0.23 -7.56
N LEU A 163 -4.37 0.40 -8.09
CA LEU A 163 -4.74 -0.11 -9.41
C LEU A 163 -3.87 0.45 -10.54
N ILE A 164 -3.59 1.75 -10.53
CA ILE A 164 -2.68 2.38 -11.49
C ILE A 164 -1.28 1.76 -11.38
N GLY A 165 -0.78 1.55 -10.16
CA GLY A 165 0.51 0.89 -9.94
C GLY A 165 0.53 -0.57 -10.41
N MET A 166 -0.55 -1.32 -10.21
CA MET A 166 -0.70 -2.70 -10.68
C MET A 166 -0.86 -2.81 -12.21
N LEU A 167 -1.20 -1.72 -12.89
CA LEU A 167 -1.41 -1.65 -14.34
C LEU A 167 -0.35 -0.77 -15.04
N ASN A 168 0.77 -0.49 -14.37
CA ASN A 168 1.79 0.47 -14.80
C ASN A 168 2.44 0.13 -16.15
N ASP A 169 2.46 -1.14 -16.55
CA ASP A 169 3.00 -1.61 -17.83
C ASP A 169 2.07 -1.28 -19.03
N TYR A 170 0.88 -0.75 -18.77
CA TYR A 170 -0.12 -0.45 -19.78
C TYR A 170 -0.46 1.04 -19.83
N GLN A 171 -1.06 1.48 -20.94
CA GLN A 171 -1.60 2.82 -21.06
C GLN A 171 -2.91 2.93 -20.26
N VAL A 172 -2.78 3.32 -18.99
CA VAL A 172 -3.91 3.58 -18.10
C VAL A 172 -4.44 5.01 -18.31
N VAL A 173 -5.74 5.12 -18.54
CA VAL A 173 -6.47 6.39 -18.53
C VAL A 173 -7.48 6.38 -17.38
N SER A 174 -7.70 7.53 -16.75
CA SER A 174 -8.64 7.66 -15.62
C SER A 174 -9.64 8.78 -15.85
N ASN A 175 -10.84 8.64 -15.28
CA ASN A 175 -11.88 9.68 -15.26
C ASN A 175 -12.24 10.27 -16.64
N GLN A 176 -12.14 9.46 -17.70
CA GLN A 176 -12.39 9.91 -19.07
C GLN A 176 -13.85 9.69 -19.47
N GLU A 177 -14.39 10.60 -20.30
CA GLU A 177 -15.75 10.50 -20.83
C GLU A 177 -15.88 9.34 -21.84
N SER A 178 -16.89 8.50 -21.61
CA SER A 178 -17.33 7.46 -22.52
C SER A 178 -18.84 7.21 -22.35
N GLY A 179 -19.55 6.97 -23.45
CA GLY A 179 -20.99 6.78 -23.42
C GLY A 179 -21.70 8.00 -22.84
N GLU A 180 -22.43 7.78 -21.73
CA GLU A 180 -23.23 8.79 -21.03
C GLU A 180 -22.63 9.17 -19.66
N GLY A 181 -21.33 8.95 -19.45
CA GLY A 181 -20.67 9.29 -18.19
C GLY A 181 -19.13 9.25 -18.26
N ARG A 182 -18.51 9.07 -17.09
CA ARG A 182 -17.06 8.94 -16.93
C ARG A 182 -16.78 7.65 -16.18
N PHE A 183 -15.94 6.81 -16.77
CA PHE A 183 -15.44 5.61 -16.10
C PHE A 183 -14.27 5.97 -15.18
N ASP A 184 -14.03 5.13 -14.18
CA ASP A 184 -12.94 5.34 -13.22
C ASP A 184 -11.57 5.12 -13.86
N LEU A 185 -11.34 3.92 -14.42
CA LEU A 185 -10.08 3.54 -15.06
C LEU A 185 -10.33 2.73 -16.34
N ALA A 186 -9.41 2.83 -17.30
CA ALA A 186 -9.34 1.93 -18.43
C ALA A 186 -7.90 1.69 -18.86
N VAL A 187 -7.61 0.49 -19.34
CA VAL A 187 -6.41 0.16 -20.09
C VAL A 187 -6.78 0.15 -21.56
N LEU A 188 -6.30 1.14 -22.31
CA LEU A 188 -6.59 1.26 -23.73
C LEU A 188 -5.40 0.76 -24.55
N PRO A 189 -5.58 -0.23 -25.43
CA PRO A 189 -4.50 -0.75 -26.24
C PRO A 189 -4.07 0.28 -27.30
N ALA A 190 -2.79 0.25 -27.68
CA ALA A 190 -2.27 1.10 -28.73
C ALA A 190 -2.90 0.76 -30.09
N TYR A 191 -3.10 -0.54 -30.37
CA TYR A 191 -3.87 -0.99 -31.51
C TYR A 191 -5.30 -1.29 -31.09
N ALA A 192 -6.27 -0.56 -31.65
CA ALA A 192 -7.66 -0.61 -31.21
C ALA A 192 -8.35 -1.99 -31.34
N LYS A 193 -7.76 -2.94 -32.08
CA LYS A 193 -8.25 -4.31 -32.20
C LYS A 193 -7.65 -5.30 -31.19
N GLU A 194 -6.64 -4.88 -30.45
CA GLU A 194 -6.17 -5.65 -29.29
C GLU A 194 -7.13 -5.46 -28.12
N ARG A 195 -6.97 -6.31 -27.10
CA ARG A 195 -7.80 -6.30 -25.91
C ARG A 195 -7.45 -5.11 -25.01
N GLY A 196 -8.47 -4.38 -24.58
CA GLY A 196 -8.40 -3.42 -23.50
C GLY A 196 -9.24 -3.82 -22.30
N LEU A 197 -9.11 -3.06 -21.22
CA LEU A 197 -9.82 -3.27 -19.96
C LEU A 197 -10.54 -1.99 -19.55
N LEU A 198 -11.70 -2.11 -18.93
CA LEU A 198 -12.47 -1.02 -18.34
C LEU A 198 -12.81 -1.38 -16.89
N PHE A 199 -12.68 -0.42 -15.98
CA PHE A 199 -12.92 -0.62 -14.56
C PHE A 199 -13.86 0.45 -14.01
N GLU A 200 -14.80 0.00 -13.19
CA GLU A 200 -15.57 0.86 -12.28
C GLU A 200 -15.28 0.42 -10.85
N VAL A 201 -14.91 1.37 -10.00
CA VAL A 201 -14.41 1.15 -8.65
C VAL A 201 -15.46 1.60 -7.63
N LYS A 202 -15.64 0.83 -6.56
CA LYS A 202 -16.42 1.22 -5.38
C LYS A 202 -15.64 0.95 -4.11
N VAL A 203 -15.89 1.75 -3.08
CA VAL A 203 -15.33 1.52 -1.73
C VAL A 203 -16.48 1.39 -0.74
N VAL A 204 -16.48 0.30 0.01
CA VAL A 204 -17.48 0.05 1.06
C VAL A 204 -16.80 -0.03 2.42
N LYS A 205 -17.56 0.27 3.48
CA LYS A 205 -17.06 0.21 4.87
C LYS A 205 -17.17 -1.17 5.49
N ASN A 206 -18.13 -1.98 5.03
CA ASN A 206 -18.47 -3.29 5.58
C ASN A 206 -18.41 -4.35 4.47
N MET A 207 -17.81 -5.51 4.78
CA MET A 207 -17.65 -6.60 3.80
C MET A 207 -19.00 -7.12 3.29
N GLU A 208 -20.04 -7.13 4.12
CA GLU A 208 -21.40 -7.57 3.75
C GLU A 208 -21.99 -6.80 2.56
N HIS A 209 -21.50 -5.59 2.27
CA HIS A 209 -21.96 -4.78 1.15
C HIS A 209 -21.13 -4.96 -0.13
N MET A 210 -20.07 -5.78 -0.10
CA MET A 210 -19.15 -5.90 -1.24
C MET A 210 -19.83 -6.48 -2.49
N GLU A 211 -20.63 -7.53 -2.33
CA GLU A 211 -21.33 -8.18 -3.45
C GLU A 211 -22.34 -7.22 -4.11
N ILE A 212 -23.16 -6.55 -3.30
CA ILE A 212 -24.15 -5.57 -3.77
C ILE A 212 -23.45 -4.41 -4.50
N ALA A 213 -22.35 -3.89 -3.95
CA ALA A 213 -21.59 -2.82 -4.58
C ALA A 213 -20.91 -3.28 -5.89
N ALA A 214 -20.55 -4.55 -6.01
CA ALA A 214 -19.93 -5.10 -7.22
C ALA A 214 -20.98 -5.18 -8.34
N GLU A 215 -22.19 -5.63 -8.02
CA GLU A 215 -23.32 -5.58 -8.95
C GLU A 215 -23.63 -4.14 -9.38
N GLN A 216 -23.61 -3.17 -8.45
CA GLN A 216 -23.82 -1.76 -8.77
C GLN A 216 -22.74 -1.22 -9.72
N ALA A 217 -21.47 -1.57 -9.52
CA ALA A 217 -20.38 -1.19 -10.40
C ALA A 217 -20.60 -1.74 -11.83
N CYS A 218 -20.91 -3.04 -11.95
CA CYS A 218 -21.21 -3.66 -13.25
C CYS A 218 -22.44 -3.04 -13.92
N ARG A 219 -23.52 -2.79 -13.17
CA ARG A 219 -24.71 -2.10 -13.69
C ARG A 219 -24.38 -0.70 -14.18
N GLN A 220 -23.58 0.06 -13.43
CA GLN A 220 -23.17 1.41 -13.83
C GLN A 220 -22.42 1.40 -15.17
N ILE A 221 -21.51 0.44 -15.38
CA ILE A 221 -20.79 0.28 -16.66
C ILE A 221 -21.77 0.11 -17.82
N LYS A 222 -22.79 -0.72 -17.63
CA LYS A 222 -23.82 -1.02 -18.63
C LYS A 222 -24.76 0.16 -18.87
N ASP A 223 -25.34 0.71 -17.80
CA ASP A 223 -26.32 1.79 -17.87
C ASP A 223 -25.73 3.06 -18.49
N ARG A 224 -24.45 3.34 -18.21
CA ARG A 224 -23.73 4.48 -18.79
C ARG A 224 -23.12 4.20 -20.16
N LYS A 225 -23.28 2.97 -20.68
CA LYS A 225 -22.86 2.58 -22.03
C LYS A 225 -21.37 2.86 -22.29
N TYR A 226 -20.53 2.65 -21.27
CA TYR A 226 -19.10 2.95 -21.38
C TYR A 226 -18.43 2.16 -22.51
N LEU A 227 -18.78 0.89 -22.67
CA LEU A 227 -18.28 0.04 -23.75
C LEU A 227 -18.70 0.56 -25.13
N GLU A 228 -19.97 0.93 -25.33
CA GLU A 228 -20.45 1.49 -26.59
C GLU A 228 -19.72 2.79 -26.95
N GLY A 229 -19.42 3.63 -25.96
CA GLY A 229 -18.62 4.83 -26.15
C GLY A 229 -17.20 4.53 -26.63
N LEU A 230 -16.56 3.49 -26.09
CA LEU A 230 -15.25 3.03 -26.56
C LEU A 230 -15.31 2.39 -27.94
N TYR A 231 -16.36 1.61 -28.24
CA TYR A 231 -16.56 1.03 -29.56
C TYR A 231 -16.76 2.09 -30.64
N LYS A 232 -17.47 3.18 -30.34
CA LYS A 232 -17.57 4.36 -31.24
C LYS A 232 -16.24 5.06 -31.49
N LYS A 233 -15.28 4.96 -30.56
CA LYS A 233 -13.90 5.46 -30.71
C LYS A 233 -13.00 4.49 -31.49
N GLY A 234 -13.51 3.33 -31.90
CA GLY A 234 -12.82 2.37 -32.76
C GLY A 234 -12.21 1.16 -32.04
N TYR A 235 -12.30 1.08 -30.71
CA TYR A 235 -11.90 -0.12 -29.97
C TYR A 235 -12.85 -1.29 -30.28
N THR A 236 -12.35 -2.52 -30.39
CA THR A 236 -13.21 -3.66 -30.75
C THR A 236 -13.27 -4.78 -29.72
N ASP A 237 -12.31 -4.84 -28.80
CA ASP A 237 -12.28 -5.85 -27.72
C ASP A 237 -11.94 -5.16 -26.40
N ILE A 238 -12.95 -4.90 -25.58
CA ILE A 238 -12.80 -4.32 -24.24
C ILE A 238 -13.54 -5.20 -23.25
N VAL A 239 -12.85 -5.68 -22.22
CA VAL A 239 -13.45 -6.40 -21.10
C VAL A 239 -13.64 -5.47 -19.92
N ALA A 240 -14.82 -5.47 -19.34
CA ALA A 240 -15.17 -4.59 -18.22
C ALA A 240 -15.24 -5.33 -16.89
N TYR A 241 -14.84 -4.65 -15.81
CA TYR A 241 -14.85 -5.18 -14.45
C TYR A 241 -15.37 -4.17 -13.43
N GLY A 242 -16.22 -4.63 -12.53
CA GLY A 242 -16.51 -3.94 -11.28
C GLY A 242 -15.50 -4.36 -10.21
N ILE A 243 -14.85 -3.40 -9.54
CA ILE A 243 -13.91 -3.65 -8.45
C ILE A 243 -14.42 -2.97 -7.19
N VAL A 244 -14.60 -3.74 -6.12
CA VAL A 244 -15.03 -3.23 -4.82
C VAL A 244 -13.95 -3.44 -3.79
N PHE A 245 -13.63 -2.40 -3.04
CA PHE A 245 -12.67 -2.44 -1.95
C PHE A 245 -13.35 -2.31 -0.58
N CYS A 246 -12.80 -3.02 0.41
CA CYS A 246 -13.13 -2.89 1.81
C CYS A 246 -11.85 -3.11 2.65
N LYS A 247 -11.24 -2.02 3.13
CA LYS A 247 -9.97 -2.05 3.88
C LYS A 247 -8.87 -2.82 3.11
N LYS A 248 -8.35 -3.92 3.67
CA LYS A 248 -7.29 -4.74 3.05
C LYS A 248 -7.82 -5.83 2.12
N SER A 249 -9.08 -5.75 1.69
CA SER A 249 -9.73 -6.77 0.85
C SER A 249 -10.42 -6.15 -0.36
N CYS A 250 -10.55 -6.93 -1.42
CA CYS A 250 -11.26 -6.55 -2.63
C CYS A 250 -12.10 -7.71 -3.22
N LEU A 251 -13.09 -7.34 -4.01
CA LEU A 251 -13.89 -8.22 -4.85
C LEU A 251 -13.90 -7.67 -6.27
N ILE A 252 -13.42 -8.47 -7.22
CA ILE A 252 -13.45 -8.17 -8.65
C ILE A 252 -14.50 -9.07 -9.30
N VAL A 253 -15.39 -8.47 -10.08
CA VAL A 253 -16.43 -9.17 -10.84
C VAL A 253 -16.37 -8.68 -12.29
N LYS A 254 -16.46 -9.61 -13.24
CA LYS A 254 -16.58 -9.26 -14.66
C LYS A 254 -17.97 -8.68 -14.93
N ALA A 255 -18.04 -7.56 -15.64
CA ALA A 255 -19.30 -7.01 -16.11
C ALA A 255 -19.74 -7.77 -17.39
N GLU A 256 -20.99 -8.21 -17.39
CA GLU A 256 -21.64 -8.89 -18.53
C GLU A 256 -22.48 -7.93 -19.38
#